data_AF-A0A0G0JHE4-F1
#
_entry.id   AF-A0A0G0JHE4-F1
#
_cell.length_a   1.000
_cell.length_b   1.000
_cell.length_c   1.000
_cell.angle_alpha   90.00
_cell.angle_beta   90.00
_cell.angle_gamma   90.00
#
_symmetry.space_group_name_H-M   'P 1'
#
loop_
_entity.id
_entity.type
_entity.pdbx_description
1 polymer ?
#
loop_
_entity_poly.entity_id
_entity_poly.type
_entity_poly.pdbx_seq_one_letter_code
_entity_poly.pdbx_strand_id
1 'polypeptide(L)'
;MRNKISLFFSVLIMTMVILSSLNPLIVSAEGEKIKKQSTNSIKPHNTESDALSADGYNVKDLIAFNIGTRQIDVTLSNGTNFGGGLGGFQLWNSNSGYNPSVWKLLKPSDVDGDGDVDIIAFNTVNGQINVTLSNGVNFGGGIGGFQVWNSKSGYSNAWTLLDPADVNGDLMADIIAYNPTTRQIDVTLSNGVNFGGGRGGFQVWNLNSGYNAPNWQLLSPADVNGDYLADIIAFNKVTRQIDVTPSTGINFGGGIGGYEVWNTNTGYNPSLWILLAPADVDGDEIADLFAWNKTNGQINVTLSYGYNFGGGRAGSIPVIVNSGYLCTPGYACNWKFLDPADVNGDSFADIIVSNGTRVYVTGTDSSDTEIWFTATELWNLNTGYTPTKWILLD
;
A
#
# COMPACT_ATOMS: atom_id res chain seq x y z
N MET A 1 -48.40 -63.92 -18.93
CA MET A 1 -47.32 -64.84 -18.53
C MET A 1 -46.46 -64.15 -17.47
N ARG A 2 -45.94 -64.95 -16.54
CA ARG A 2 -45.46 -64.60 -15.19
C ARG A 2 -44.21 -63.71 -15.12
N ASN A 3 -44.21 -62.87 -14.07
CA ASN A 3 -43.13 -62.54 -13.12
C ASN A 3 -41.81 -61.91 -13.60
N LYS A 4 -41.49 -60.72 -13.08
CA LYS A 4 -40.57 -60.46 -11.93
C LYS A 4 -40.51 -58.92 -11.72
N ILE A 5 -41.06 -58.38 -10.62
CA ILE A 5 -40.41 -58.12 -9.32
C ILE A 5 -39.25 -57.12 -9.48
N SER A 6 -39.46 -55.80 -9.28
CA SER A 6 -39.39 -55.03 -8.00
C SER A 6 -37.95 -54.48 -7.77
N LEU A 7 -37.66 -53.25 -7.31
CA LEU A 7 -38.44 -52.22 -6.60
C LEU A 7 -37.50 -50.99 -6.36
N PHE A 8 -37.99 -49.74 -6.31
CA PHE A 8 -38.08 -48.82 -5.13
C PHE A 8 -37.27 -47.52 -5.41
N PHE A 9 -37.57 -46.27 -4.99
CA PHE A 9 -38.49 -45.59 -4.05
C PHE A 9 -38.79 -44.17 -4.62
N SER A 10 -40.05 -43.77 -4.83
CA SER A 10 -40.95 -42.94 -3.99
C SER A 10 -40.54 -41.49 -3.71
N VAL A 11 -41.36 -40.59 -4.28
CA VAL A 11 -41.56 -39.17 -3.91
C VAL A 11 -42.41 -39.11 -2.63
N LEU A 12 -42.13 -38.16 -1.73
CA LEU A 12 -43.14 -37.65 -0.79
C LEU A 12 -42.84 -36.19 -0.41
N ILE A 13 -43.78 -35.31 -0.72
CA ILE A 13 -43.91 -33.92 -0.27
C ILE A 13 -45.10 -33.88 0.70
N MET A 14 -45.01 -33.07 1.78
CA MET A 14 -46.03 -32.55 2.75
C MET A 14 -45.59 -32.81 4.22
N THR A 15 -45.62 -31.90 5.21
CA THR A 15 -46.22 -30.55 5.41
C THR A 15 -45.58 -29.91 6.67
N MET A 16 -45.28 -28.60 6.61
CA MET A 16 -45.39 -27.50 7.59
C MET A 16 -45.46 -27.67 9.15
N VAL A 17 -44.66 -26.81 9.82
CA VAL A 17 -44.74 -26.09 11.14
C VAL A 17 -44.38 -26.78 12.49
N ILE A 18 -43.32 -26.29 13.18
CA ILE A 18 -43.29 -25.43 14.41
C ILE A 18 -41.88 -25.50 15.07
N LEU A 19 -41.33 -24.33 15.45
CA LEU A 19 -40.09 -24.09 16.21
C LEU A 19 -39.99 -24.87 17.54
N SER A 20 -38.80 -25.40 17.87
CA SER A 20 -38.08 -25.14 19.13
C SER A 20 -36.78 -25.95 19.26
N SER A 21 -35.71 -25.23 19.65
CA SER A 21 -34.48 -25.68 20.32
C SER A 21 -33.74 -26.93 19.81
N LEU A 22 -32.66 -26.71 19.06
CA LEU A 22 -31.50 -27.61 19.09
C LEU A 22 -30.22 -26.77 19.19
N ASN A 23 -29.50 -26.95 20.29
CA ASN A 23 -28.14 -26.45 20.50
C ASN A 23 -27.23 -26.87 19.33
N PRO A 24 -26.38 -25.99 18.77
CA PRO A 24 -25.27 -26.47 17.99
C PRO A 24 -24.24 -27.11 18.95
N LEU A 25 -23.90 -28.37 18.66
CA LEU A 25 -22.74 -29.04 19.22
C LEU A 25 -21.52 -28.14 19.03
N ILE A 26 -20.90 -27.74 20.14
CA ILE A 26 -19.53 -27.21 20.13
C ILE A 26 -18.62 -28.40 19.86
N VAL A 27 -18.19 -28.54 18.60
CA VAL A 27 -16.99 -29.31 18.29
C VAL A 27 -15.82 -28.34 18.51
N SER A 28 -15.04 -28.62 19.56
CA SER A 28 -13.78 -27.96 19.86
C SER A 28 -12.78 -28.28 18.74
N ALA A 29 -12.73 -27.43 17.71
CA ALA A 29 -11.57 -27.33 16.83
C ALA A 29 -10.56 -26.39 17.51
N GLU A 30 -9.35 -26.89 17.74
CA GLU A 30 -8.21 -26.06 18.13
C GLU A 30 -7.93 -25.04 17.02
N GLY A 31 -8.20 -23.75 17.29
CA GLY A 31 -7.41 -22.62 16.81
C GLY A 31 -7.34 -22.31 15.31
N GLU A 32 -8.33 -22.64 14.48
CA GLU A 32 -8.36 -22.18 13.08
C GLU A 32 -8.74 -20.68 13.03
N LYS A 33 -7.78 -19.82 12.67
CA LYS A 33 -7.97 -18.37 12.49
C LYS A 33 -9.07 -18.15 11.44
N ILE A 34 -10.24 -17.66 11.85
CA ILE A 34 -11.22 -17.13 10.91
C ILE A 34 -10.72 -15.74 10.50
N LYS A 35 -9.85 -15.66 9.49
CA LYS A 35 -9.56 -14.41 8.77
C LYS A 35 -10.94 -13.92 8.27
N LYS A 36 -11.34 -12.73 8.69
CA LYS A 36 -12.66 -12.17 8.38
C LYS A 36 -12.64 -11.71 6.92
N GLN A 37 -12.67 -12.63 5.96
CA GLN A 37 -13.05 -12.29 4.59
C GLN A 37 -14.51 -11.87 4.63
N SER A 38 -14.77 -10.57 4.78
CA SER A 38 -16.10 -10.01 4.63
C SER A 38 -16.55 -10.27 3.20
N THR A 39 -17.64 -11.00 3.03
CA THR A 39 -18.23 -11.35 1.74
C THR A 39 -18.95 -10.19 1.06
N ASN A 40 -18.50 -8.94 1.24
CA ASN A 40 -19.01 -7.73 0.60
C ASN A 40 -17.80 -6.81 0.32
N SER A 41 -17.56 -6.46 -0.95
CA SER A 41 -16.38 -5.76 -1.50
C SER A 41 -15.04 -6.26 -0.97
N ILE A 42 -14.40 -7.16 -1.71
CA ILE A 42 -12.96 -7.40 -1.53
C ILE A 42 -12.30 -6.19 -2.19
N LYS A 43 -11.83 -5.19 -1.41
CA LYS A 43 -10.81 -4.26 -1.92
C LYS A 43 -9.65 -5.16 -2.35
N PRO A 44 -9.30 -5.23 -3.64
CA PRO A 44 -8.20 -6.07 -4.07
C PRO A 44 -6.94 -5.59 -3.36
N HIS A 45 -6.34 -6.47 -2.56
CA HIS A 45 -5.11 -6.18 -1.86
C HIS A 45 -4.03 -5.83 -2.90
N ASN A 46 -3.23 -4.79 -2.64
CA ASN A 46 -2.11 -4.31 -3.47
C ASN A 46 -2.43 -3.46 -4.72
N THR A 47 -3.70 -3.10 -5.02
CA THR A 47 -4.00 -2.19 -6.15
C THR A 47 -3.67 -0.72 -5.84
N GLU A 48 -3.59 -0.41 -4.56
CA GLU A 48 -2.97 0.80 -4.03
C GLU A 48 -1.64 0.41 -3.39
N SER A 49 -0.64 1.26 -3.56
CA SER A 49 0.58 1.20 -2.74
C SER A 49 0.36 1.83 -1.37
N ASP A 50 -0.88 1.80 -0.83
CA ASP A 50 -1.19 2.28 0.51
C ASP A 50 -0.61 1.33 1.57
N ALA A 51 -0.61 1.76 2.84
CA ALA A 51 -0.09 0.88 3.88
C ALA A 51 -0.93 -0.39 3.95
N LEU A 52 -0.35 -1.56 4.17
CA LEU A 52 -1.08 -2.84 4.20
C LEU A 52 -0.98 -3.48 5.60
N SER A 53 -1.86 -4.41 5.94
CA SER A 53 -1.84 -5.06 7.26
C SER A 53 -0.72 -6.11 7.32
N ALA A 54 0.04 -6.08 8.40
CA ALA A 54 1.09 -7.05 8.65
C ALA A 54 0.54 -8.40 9.12
N ASP A 55 -0.67 -8.42 9.71
CA ASP A 55 -1.34 -9.61 10.23
C ASP A 55 -2.63 -10.02 9.53
N GLY A 56 -2.92 -9.39 8.39
CA GLY A 56 -4.01 -9.75 7.48
C GLY A 56 -5.40 -9.37 7.98
N TYR A 57 -5.50 -8.43 8.92
CA TYR A 57 -6.77 -7.78 9.24
C TYR A 57 -7.00 -6.55 8.35
N ASN A 58 -8.24 -6.05 8.29
CA ASN A 58 -8.57 -4.86 7.49
C ASN A 58 -8.06 -3.53 8.10
N VAL A 59 -7.06 -3.58 8.98
CA VAL A 59 -6.52 -2.39 9.64
C VAL A 59 -5.03 -2.33 9.37
N LYS A 60 -4.54 -1.22 8.83
CA LYS A 60 -3.14 -1.10 8.44
C LYS A 60 -2.24 -0.93 9.68
N ASP A 61 -1.05 -1.54 9.63
CA ASP A 61 -0.10 -1.58 10.74
C ASP A 61 1.09 -0.65 10.50
N LEU A 62 1.89 -0.39 11.54
CA LEU A 62 3.12 0.39 11.42
C LEU A 62 4.33 -0.54 11.34
N ILE A 63 5.19 -0.38 10.32
CA ILE A 63 6.39 -1.22 10.13
C ILE A 63 7.65 -0.36 10.14
N ALA A 64 8.57 -0.64 11.07
CA ALA A 64 9.79 0.13 11.25
C ALA A 64 11.06 -0.75 11.16
N PHE A 65 12.07 -0.24 10.47
CA PHE A 65 13.36 -0.90 10.28
C PHE A 65 14.51 -0.15 10.95
N ASN A 66 15.31 -0.83 11.76
CA ASN A 66 16.48 -0.28 12.42
C ASN A 66 17.73 -0.43 11.55
N ILE A 67 18.32 0.68 11.11
CA ILE A 67 19.50 0.67 10.22
C ILE A 67 20.76 0.12 10.89
N GLY A 68 20.87 0.19 12.22
CA GLY A 68 22.05 -0.26 12.96
C GLY A 68 21.98 -1.75 13.31
N THR A 69 20.86 -2.17 13.92
CA THR A 69 20.66 -3.56 14.35
C THR A 69 20.11 -4.44 13.22
N ARG A 70 19.54 -3.85 12.18
CA ARG A 70 18.81 -4.52 11.07
C ARG A 70 17.52 -5.20 11.54
N GLN A 71 17.00 -4.75 12.66
CA GLN A 71 15.74 -5.21 13.25
C GLN A 71 14.55 -4.67 12.48
N ILE A 72 13.46 -5.43 12.41
CA ILE A 72 12.15 -5.01 11.89
C ILE A 72 11.12 -5.23 13.00
N ASP A 73 10.44 -4.16 13.36
CA ASP A 73 9.40 -4.15 14.37
C ASP A 73 8.07 -3.72 13.75
N VAL A 74 6.99 -4.33 14.22
CA VAL A 74 5.62 -4.05 13.80
C VAL A 74 4.82 -3.55 14.98
N THR A 75 4.03 -2.50 14.78
CA THR A 75 3.00 -2.08 15.73
C THR A 75 1.65 -2.36 15.13
N LEU A 76 0.96 -3.34 15.69
CA LEU A 76 -0.38 -3.69 15.25
C LEU A 76 -1.37 -2.58 15.58
N SER A 77 -2.20 -2.20 14.63
CA SER A 77 -3.38 -1.39 14.87
C SER A 77 -4.55 -2.27 15.31
N ASN A 78 -5.43 -1.74 16.15
CA ASN A 78 -6.71 -2.38 16.49
C ASN A 78 -7.91 -1.56 16.01
N GLY A 79 -7.68 -0.61 15.10
CA GLY A 79 -8.67 0.31 14.57
C GLY A 79 -8.97 1.50 15.49
N THR A 80 -8.59 1.42 16.76
CA THR A 80 -8.82 2.50 17.75
C THR A 80 -7.56 2.94 18.47
N ASN A 81 -6.48 2.17 18.38
CA ASN A 81 -5.17 2.40 18.98
C ASN A 81 -4.13 1.53 18.28
N PHE A 82 -2.87 1.90 18.43
CA PHE A 82 -1.71 1.10 18.05
C PHE A 82 -1.10 0.42 19.29
N GLY A 83 -0.92 -0.90 19.22
CA GLY A 83 -0.10 -1.66 20.17
C GLY A 83 -0.83 -2.53 21.21
N GLY A 84 -0.15 -3.62 21.57
CA GLY A 84 -0.50 -4.56 22.65
C GLY A 84 0.73 -5.15 23.37
N GLY A 85 1.94 -4.64 23.09
CA GLY A 85 3.22 -5.07 23.67
C GLY A 85 3.90 -4.00 24.54
N LEU A 86 5.07 -4.31 25.09
CA LEU A 86 5.85 -3.41 25.96
C LEU A 86 6.34 -2.19 25.15
N GLY A 87 5.63 -1.06 25.24
CA GLY A 87 5.88 0.12 24.40
C GLY A 87 5.17 0.13 23.04
N GLY A 88 4.22 -0.79 22.80
CA GLY A 88 3.40 -0.84 21.58
C GLY A 88 3.95 -1.74 20.46
N PHE A 89 5.26 -1.78 20.27
CA PHE A 89 5.94 -2.53 19.19
C PHE A 89 6.11 -4.02 19.50
N GLN A 90 6.03 -4.83 18.46
CA GLN A 90 6.34 -6.25 18.45
C GLN A 90 7.59 -6.50 17.60
N LEU A 91 8.56 -7.19 18.19
CA LEU A 91 9.76 -7.61 17.48
C LEU A 91 9.42 -8.75 16.51
N TRP A 92 9.34 -8.46 15.21
CA TRP A 92 8.98 -9.44 14.19
C TRP A 92 10.20 -10.02 13.48
N ASN A 93 11.30 -9.26 13.39
CA ASN A 93 12.60 -9.77 12.96
C ASN A 93 13.75 -9.11 13.74
N SER A 94 14.55 -9.90 14.47
CA SER A 94 15.66 -9.38 15.28
C SER A 94 16.89 -8.98 14.48
N ASN A 95 17.07 -9.50 13.27
CA ASN A 95 18.12 -9.12 12.34
C ASN A 95 17.83 -9.66 10.94
N SER A 96 17.33 -8.81 10.06
CA SER A 96 16.97 -9.18 8.69
C SER A 96 18.19 -9.49 7.82
N GLY A 97 19.39 -9.08 8.24
CA GLY A 97 20.61 -9.17 7.44
C GLY A 97 20.74 -8.07 6.37
N TYR A 98 19.73 -7.23 6.16
CA TYR A 98 19.73 -6.18 5.15
C TYR A 98 20.59 -4.99 5.57
N ASN A 99 21.87 -4.99 5.18
CA ASN A 99 22.76 -3.85 5.40
C ASN A 99 22.31 -2.64 4.53
N PRO A 100 21.95 -1.48 5.13
CA PRO A 100 21.46 -0.30 4.40
C PRO A 100 22.45 0.29 3.39
N SER A 101 23.75 -0.03 3.49
CA SER A 101 24.74 0.42 2.50
C SER A 101 24.68 -0.35 1.18
N VAL A 102 23.93 -1.45 1.13
CA VAL A 102 23.82 -2.35 -0.03
C VAL A 102 22.36 -2.59 -0.40
N TRP A 103 21.50 -2.78 0.60
CA TRP A 103 20.10 -3.12 0.44
C TRP A 103 19.21 -1.89 0.61
N LYS A 104 18.34 -1.67 -0.37
CA LYS A 104 17.20 -0.75 -0.29
C LYS A 104 15.97 -1.59 0.04
N LEU A 105 15.26 -1.26 1.11
CA LEU A 105 13.93 -1.81 1.36
C LEU A 105 12.91 -1.03 0.52
N LEU A 106 12.01 -1.74 -0.14
CA LEU A 106 10.84 -1.16 -0.79
C LEU A 106 9.69 -1.07 0.22
N LYS A 107 8.60 -0.41 -0.15
CA LYS A 107 7.36 -0.42 0.65
C LYS A 107 6.92 -1.88 0.87
N PRO A 108 6.55 -2.28 2.11
CA PRO A 108 5.99 -3.59 2.37
C PRO A 108 4.72 -3.82 1.54
N SER A 109 4.57 -5.02 1.01
CA SER A 109 3.43 -5.37 0.15
C SER A 109 3.22 -6.87 0.18
N ASP A 110 1.99 -7.34 -0.03
CA ASP A 110 1.68 -8.77 -0.09
C ASP A 110 2.09 -9.30 -1.46
N VAL A 111 3.20 -10.07 -1.50
CA VAL A 111 3.74 -10.58 -2.77
C VAL A 111 3.38 -12.03 -3.01
N ASP A 112 2.73 -12.72 -2.06
CA ASP A 112 2.30 -14.11 -2.19
C ASP A 112 0.78 -14.34 -2.15
N GLY A 113 0.01 -13.27 -2.01
CA GLY A 113 -1.44 -13.24 -2.07
C GLY A 113 -2.10 -13.86 -0.83
N ASP A 114 -1.39 -13.95 0.30
CA ASP A 114 -1.91 -14.52 1.54
C ASP A 114 -2.65 -13.51 2.43
N GLY A 115 -2.62 -12.23 2.04
CA GLY A 115 -3.24 -11.09 2.70
C GLY A 115 -2.36 -10.41 3.76
N ASP A 116 -1.17 -10.92 4.05
CA ASP A 116 -0.21 -10.33 4.98
C ASP A 116 0.92 -9.63 4.18
N VAL A 117 1.36 -8.43 4.59
CA VAL A 117 2.49 -7.79 3.86
C VAL A 117 3.79 -8.51 4.07
N ASP A 118 4.67 -8.43 3.07
CA ASP A 118 6.04 -8.95 3.13
C ASP A 118 7.10 -7.85 3.04
N ILE A 119 8.31 -8.17 3.49
CA ILE A 119 9.45 -7.25 3.36
C ILE A 119 10.22 -7.55 2.08
N ILE A 120 10.27 -6.56 1.18
CA ILE A 120 11.01 -6.66 -0.09
C ILE A 120 12.30 -5.84 -0.01
N ALA A 121 13.43 -6.49 -0.31
CA ALA A 121 14.76 -5.88 -0.26
C ALA A 121 15.49 -6.00 -1.59
N PHE A 122 15.88 -4.86 -2.17
CA PHE A 122 16.65 -4.75 -3.41
C PHE A 122 18.13 -4.47 -3.14
N ASN A 123 19.01 -5.30 -3.67
CA ASN A 123 20.45 -5.12 -3.61
C ASN A 123 20.91 -4.18 -4.72
N THR A 124 21.31 -2.97 -4.33
CA THR A 124 21.72 -1.89 -5.23
C THR A 124 23.03 -2.16 -5.99
N VAL A 125 23.80 -3.17 -5.58
CA VAL A 125 25.10 -3.50 -6.18
C VAL A 125 24.97 -4.56 -7.28
N ASN A 126 24.20 -5.63 -7.03
CA ASN A 126 24.10 -6.76 -7.95
C ASN A 126 22.70 -6.97 -8.57
N GLY A 127 21.71 -6.19 -8.14
CA GLY A 127 20.33 -6.25 -8.61
C GLY A 127 19.52 -7.42 -8.06
N GLN A 128 19.98 -8.11 -7.02
CA GLN A 128 19.24 -9.17 -6.36
C GLN A 128 18.02 -8.61 -5.61
N ILE A 129 16.90 -9.33 -5.62
CA ILE A 129 15.70 -9.04 -4.82
C ILE A 129 15.48 -10.21 -3.86
N ASN A 130 15.37 -9.88 -2.58
CA ASN A 130 15.00 -10.80 -1.52
C ASN A 130 13.63 -10.43 -0.97
N VAL A 131 12.92 -11.44 -0.49
CA VAL A 131 11.63 -11.29 0.20
C VAL A 131 11.72 -11.98 1.56
N THR A 132 11.26 -11.31 2.61
CA THR A 132 11.04 -11.94 3.91
C THR A 132 9.54 -12.01 4.14
N LEU A 133 9.00 -13.23 4.03
CA LEU A 133 7.56 -13.46 4.15
C LEU A 133 7.03 -13.21 5.57
N SER A 134 5.81 -12.71 5.67
CA SER A 134 5.03 -12.67 6.91
C SER A 134 4.29 -13.99 7.15
N ASN A 135 3.71 -14.11 8.34
CA ASN A 135 2.70 -15.12 8.69
C ASN A 135 1.69 -14.54 9.71
N GLY A 136 1.63 -13.20 9.72
CA GLY A 136 0.85 -12.39 10.63
C GLY A 136 1.27 -12.38 12.10
N VAL A 137 2.45 -12.92 12.42
CA VAL A 137 3.04 -12.78 13.77
C VAL A 137 4.55 -12.56 13.77
N ASN A 138 5.24 -12.80 12.64
CA ASN A 138 6.65 -12.51 12.46
C ASN A 138 7.02 -12.42 10.97
N PHE A 139 8.19 -11.84 10.70
CA PHE A 139 8.81 -11.85 9.38
C PHE A 139 9.93 -12.90 9.33
N GLY A 140 9.70 -13.99 8.59
CA GLY A 140 10.71 -14.99 8.26
C GLY A 140 11.52 -15.47 9.46
N GLY A 141 10.89 -16.22 10.38
CA GLY A 141 11.41 -17.16 11.39
C GLY A 141 12.83 -17.07 12.00
N GLY A 142 13.56 -15.95 11.93
CA GLY A 142 14.91 -15.79 12.50
C GLY A 142 15.87 -14.89 11.71
N ILE A 143 17.13 -14.86 12.15
CA ILE A 143 18.19 -14.03 11.54
C ILE A 143 18.38 -14.41 10.07
N GLY A 144 18.22 -13.44 9.16
CA GLY A 144 18.40 -13.66 7.73
C GLY A 144 17.38 -14.63 7.11
N GLY A 145 16.16 -14.74 7.67
CA GLY A 145 15.07 -15.59 7.16
C GLY A 145 14.43 -15.14 5.84
N PHE A 146 15.18 -14.44 5.01
CA PHE A 146 14.75 -14.04 3.67
C PHE A 146 14.89 -15.18 2.67
N GLN A 147 14.11 -15.10 1.61
CA GLN A 147 14.20 -15.92 0.42
C GLN A 147 14.74 -15.09 -0.73
N VAL A 148 15.52 -15.72 -1.62
CA VAL A 148 16.03 -15.04 -2.82
C VAL A 148 15.03 -15.23 -3.95
N TRP A 149 14.15 -14.25 -4.15
CA TRP A 149 13.08 -14.30 -5.15
C TRP A 149 13.54 -13.89 -6.55
N ASN A 150 14.61 -13.08 -6.64
CA ASN A 150 15.28 -12.83 -7.91
C ASN A 150 16.78 -12.63 -7.69
N SER A 151 17.60 -13.58 -8.16
CA SER A 151 19.06 -13.52 -7.97
C SER A 151 19.74 -12.40 -8.77
N LYS A 152 19.09 -11.89 -9.82
CA LYS A 152 19.56 -10.77 -10.65
C LYS A 152 18.43 -10.25 -11.52
N SER A 153 17.78 -9.18 -11.05
CA SER A 153 16.66 -8.51 -11.72
C SER A 153 17.07 -7.88 -13.05
N GLY A 154 18.34 -7.51 -13.21
CA GLY A 154 18.80 -6.73 -14.36
C GLY A 154 18.74 -5.21 -14.11
N TYR A 155 18.10 -4.79 -13.02
CA TYR A 155 18.10 -3.41 -12.56
C TYR A 155 19.43 -3.06 -11.86
N SER A 156 19.80 -1.78 -11.97
CA SER A 156 21.00 -1.20 -11.37
C SER A 156 20.63 0.13 -10.72
N ASN A 157 21.62 0.86 -10.19
CA ASN A 157 21.44 2.21 -9.67
C ASN A 157 20.95 3.24 -10.71
N ALA A 158 20.94 2.92 -12.01
CA ALA A 158 20.36 3.75 -13.05
C ALA A 158 18.82 3.65 -13.11
N TRP A 159 18.24 2.63 -12.47
CA TRP A 159 16.81 2.40 -12.37
C TRP A 159 16.27 2.91 -11.04
N THR A 160 15.08 3.47 -11.07
CA THR A 160 14.28 3.80 -9.89
C THR A 160 13.22 2.72 -9.74
N LEU A 161 13.27 1.95 -8.64
CA LEU A 161 12.15 1.08 -8.27
C LEU A 161 11.09 1.92 -7.56
N LEU A 162 9.87 1.87 -8.09
CA LEU A 162 8.68 2.43 -7.46
C LEU A 162 8.22 1.50 -6.32
N ASP A 163 7.18 1.91 -5.61
CA ASP A 163 6.55 1.04 -4.61
C ASP A 163 5.90 -0.16 -5.32
N PRO A 164 6.00 -1.38 -4.76
CA PRO A 164 5.37 -2.56 -5.33
C PRO A 164 3.85 -2.42 -5.32
N ALA A 165 3.20 -2.94 -6.36
CA ALA A 165 1.75 -2.89 -6.51
C ALA A 165 1.27 -3.96 -7.49
N ASP A 166 0.03 -4.41 -7.36
CA ASP A 166 -0.60 -5.34 -8.30
C ASP A 166 -0.97 -4.59 -9.59
N VAL A 167 -0.22 -4.85 -10.65
CA VAL A 167 -0.45 -4.24 -11.96
C VAL A 167 -1.13 -5.22 -12.92
N ASN A 168 -1.38 -6.45 -12.49
CA ASN A 168 -1.82 -7.55 -13.35
C ASN A 168 -3.18 -8.17 -12.95
N GLY A 169 -3.69 -7.83 -11.77
CA GLY A 169 -4.98 -8.23 -11.23
C GLY A 169 -4.97 -9.62 -10.58
N ASP A 170 -3.80 -10.13 -10.19
CA ASP A 170 -3.67 -11.42 -9.49
C ASP A 170 -3.59 -11.29 -7.96
N LEU A 171 -3.77 -10.06 -7.45
CA LEU A 171 -3.72 -9.68 -6.05
C LEU A 171 -2.32 -9.83 -5.41
N MET A 172 -1.26 -9.97 -6.21
CA MET A 172 0.12 -10.02 -5.72
C MET A 172 0.86 -8.76 -6.15
N ALA A 173 1.59 -8.14 -5.23
CA ALA A 173 2.37 -6.97 -5.55
C ALA A 173 3.54 -7.31 -6.50
N ASP A 174 3.65 -6.54 -7.58
CA ASP A 174 4.68 -6.68 -8.61
C ASP A 174 5.77 -5.60 -8.46
N ILE A 175 6.97 -5.86 -9.01
CA ILE A 175 8.06 -4.87 -8.99
C ILE A 175 8.01 -4.00 -10.24
N ILE A 176 7.88 -2.69 -10.05
CA ILE A 176 7.89 -1.71 -11.13
C ILE A 176 9.20 -0.92 -11.11
N ALA A 177 9.91 -0.91 -12.25
CA ALA A 177 11.20 -0.25 -12.40
C ALA A 177 11.16 0.78 -13.54
N TYR A 178 11.57 2.01 -13.24
CA TYR A 178 11.62 3.12 -14.19
C TYR A 178 13.06 3.58 -14.44
N ASN A 179 13.45 3.68 -15.71
CA ASN A 179 14.74 4.24 -16.12
C ASN A 179 14.57 5.69 -16.59
N PRO A 180 15.00 6.70 -15.80
CA PRO A 180 14.83 8.11 -16.15
C PRO A 180 15.62 8.58 -17.38
N THR A 181 16.62 7.81 -17.83
CA THR A 181 17.44 8.15 -19.01
C THR A 181 16.74 7.72 -20.29
N THR A 182 16.28 6.45 -20.34
CA THR A 182 15.58 5.90 -21.52
C THR A 182 14.09 6.18 -21.49
N ARG A 183 13.55 6.50 -20.31
CA ARG A 183 12.12 6.66 -20.00
C ARG A 183 11.35 5.35 -20.08
N GLN A 184 12.06 4.23 -19.95
CA GLN A 184 11.48 2.89 -19.99
C GLN A 184 10.89 2.53 -18.63
N ILE A 185 9.77 1.81 -18.64
CA ILE A 185 9.14 1.19 -17.47
C ILE A 185 9.10 -0.31 -17.70
N ASP A 186 9.72 -1.04 -16.78
CA ASP A 186 9.76 -2.49 -16.72
C ASP A 186 8.95 -2.98 -15.52
N VAL A 187 8.35 -4.15 -15.66
CA VAL A 187 7.61 -4.84 -14.60
C VAL A 187 8.21 -6.22 -14.39
N THR A 188 8.41 -6.64 -13.15
CA THR A 188 8.74 -8.02 -12.78
C THR A 188 7.62 -8.58 -11.94
N LEU A 189 6.82 -9.44 -12.57
CA LEU A 189 5.64 -10.03 -11.94
C LEU A 189 6.02 -10.98 -10.80
N SER A 190 5.23 -10.96 -9.73
CA SER A 190 5.22 -12.01 -8.72
C SER A 190 4.52 -13.26 -9.26
N ASN A 191 4.75 -14.39 -8.59
CA ASN A 191 3.94 -15.60 -8.72
C ASN A 191 3.72 -16.29 -7.37
N GLY A 192 3.90 -15.51 -6.29
CA GLY A 192 3.82 -15.91 -4.89
C GLY A 192 4.95 -16.77 -4.35
N VAL A 193 5.97 -17.07 -5.17
CA VAL A 193 7.19 -17.73 -4.68
C VAL A 193 8.48 -17.12 -5.22
N ASN A 194 8.41 -16.33 -6.29
CA ASN A 194 9.55 -15.64 -6.91
C ASN A 194 9.08 -14.41 -7.70
N PHE A 195 10.04 -13.54 -8.06
CA PHE A 195 9.83 -12.43 -8.99
C PHE A 195 10.44 -12.75 -10.36
N GLY A 196 9.56 -12.97 -11.35
CA GLY A 196 9.95 -13.29 -12.73
C GLY A 196 10.52 -14.70 -12.90
N GLY A 197 10.35 -15.27 -14.09
CA GLY A 197 10.78 -16.64 -14.42
C GLY A 197 12.29 -16.85 -14.65
N GLY A 198 13.18 -16.16 -13.93
CA GLY A 198 14.64 -16.33 -14.04
C GLY A 198 15.45 -15.02 -14.14
N ARG A 199 16.74 -15.13 -14.53
CA ARG A 199 17.70 -14.00 -14.59
C ARG A 199 17.26 -12.94 -15.60
N GLY A 200 17.00 -11.71 -15.14
CA GLY A 200 16.45 -10.64 -15.97
C GLY A 200 14.98 -10.84 -16.33
N GLY A 201 14.22 -11.60 -15.54
CA GLY A 201 12.80 -11.96 -15.77
C GLY A 201 11.79 -10.80 -15.69
N PHE A 202 12.22 -9.57 -16.01
CA PHE A 202 11.35 -8.44 -16.21
C PHE A 202 10.72 -8.46 -17.60
N GLN A 203 9.61 -7.75 -17.73
CA GLN A 203 8.91 -7.49 -18.96
C GLN A 203 8.97 -5.99 -19.23
N VAL A 204 9.22 -5.60 -20.47
CA VAL A 204 9.19 -4.19 -20.85
C VAL A 204 7.75 -3.79 -21.12
N TRP A 205 7.13 -3.09 -20.17
CA TRP A 205 5.73 -2.71 -20.25
C TRP A 205 5.52 -1.36 -20.93
N ASN A 206 6.51 -0.47 -20.88
CA ASN A 206 6.52 0.77 -21.67
C ASN A 206 7.95 1.14 -22.07
N LEU A 207 8.23 1.16 -23.38
CA LEU A 207 9.57 1.46 -23.91
C LEU A 207 9.99 2.93 -23.77
N ASN A 208 9.03 3.84 -23.64
CA ASN A 208 9.27 5.27 -23.53
C ASN A 208 8.00 5.96 -23.02
N SER A 209 7.91 6.17 -21.71
CA SER A 209 6.78 6.81 -21.04
C SER A 209 6.67 8.31 -21.31
N GLY A 210 7.66 8.93 -21.96
CA GLY A 210 7.71 10.38 -22.13
C GLY A 210 8.08 11.16 -20.86
N TYR A 211 8.03 10.52 -19.69
CA TYR A 211 8.46 11.12 -18.42
C TYR A 211 9.98 11.26 -18.40
N ASN A 212 10.49 12.48 -18.38
CA ASN A 212 11.92 12.75 -18.34
C ASN A 212 12.35 13.43 -17.04
N ALA A 213 13.47 12.98 -16.47
CA ALA A 213 14.09 13.66 -15.35
C ALA A 213 14.76 15.00 -15.79
N PRO A 214 14.84 16.03 -14.91
CA PRO A 214 14.27 16.08 -13.57
C PRO A 214 12.84 16.64 -13.54
N ASN A 215 12.21 16.91 -14.69
CA ASN A 215 10.93 17.60 -14.76
C ASN A 215 9.78 16.76 -14.21
N TRP A 216 9.74 15.49 -14.61
CA TRP A 216 8.74 14.54 -14.15
C TRP A 216 9.21 13.81 -12.90
N GLN A 217 8.29 13.64 -11.96
CA GLN A 217 8.40 12.81 -10.78
C GLN A 217 7.27 11.76 -10.86
N LEU A 218 7.61 10.48 -10.76
CA LEU A 218 6.59 9.44 -10.60
C LEU A 218 6.21 9.36 -9.12
N LEU A 219 4.91 9.20 -8.85
CA LEU A 219 4.38 8.91 -7.52
C LEU A 219 4.32 7.40 -7.31
N SER A 220 3.90 6.99 -6.13
CA SER A 220 3.61 5.59 -5.83
C SER A 220 2.45 5.10 -6.71
N PRO A 221 2.55 3.89 -7.32
CA PRO A 221 1.49 3.35 -8.17
C PRO A 221 0.19 3.13 -7.41
N ALA A 222 -0.95 3.36 -8.05
CA ALA A 222 -2.27 3.15 -7.44
C ALA A 222 -3.34 3.02 -8.51
N ASP A 223 -4.42 2.30 -8.21
CA ASP A 223 -5.63 2.30 -9.02
C ASP A 223 -6.33 3.64 -8.88
N VAL A 224 -6.19 4.48 -9.91
CA VAL A 224 -6.80 5.80 -9.96
C VAL A 224 -7.97 5.82 -10.95
N ASN A 225 -8.26 4.69 -11.59
CA ASN A 225 -9.24 4.59 -12.67
C ASN A 225 -10.45 3.69 -12.32
N GLY A 226 -10.35 2.91 -11.25
CA GLY A 226 -11.37 1.98 -10.74
C GLY A 226 -11.40 0.64 -11.47
N ASP A 227 -10.31 0.22 -12.11
CA ASP A 227 -10.20 -1.08 -12.80
C ASP A 227 -9.46 -2.16 -12.00
N TYR A 228 -9.08 -1.83 -10.77
CA TYR A 228 -8.35 -2.69 -9.85
C TYR A 228 -6.96 -3.08 -10.33
N LEU A 229 -6.32 -2.23 -11.13
CA LEU A 229 -4.92 -2.37 -11.51
C LEU A 229 -4.16 -1.11 -11.09
N ALA A 230 -2.98 -1.29 -10.51
CA ALA A 230 -2.15 -0.14 -10.15
C ALA A 230 -1.63 0.58 -11.40
N ASP A 231 -1.91 1.88 -11.49
CA ASP A 231 -1.49 2.74 -12.60
C ASP A 231 -0.20 3.50 -12.27
N ILE A 232 0.47 4.03 -13.31
CA ILE A 232 1.60 4.96 -13.10
C ILE A 232 1.07 6.39 -13.08
N ILE A 233 1.31 7.10 -11.98
CA ILE A 233 1.00 8.52 -11.84
C ILE A 233 2.29 9.34 -11.94
N ALA A 234 2.32 10.34 -12.82
CA ALA A 234 3.47 11.20 -13.04
C ALA A 234 3.13 12.68 -12.89
N PHE A 235 3.92 13.39 -12.09
CA PHE A 235 3.80 14.82 -11.84
C PHE A 235 4.92 15.63 -12.49
N ASN A 236 4.55 16.60 -13.31
CA ASN A 236 5.50 17.54 -13.90
C ASN A 236 5.72 18.74 -12.97
N LYS A 237 6.92 18.85 -12.41
CA LYS A 237 7.30 19.91 -11.47
C LYS A 237 7.37 21.32 -12.08
N VAL A 238 7.38 21.44 -13.41
CA VAL A 238 7.45 22.73 -14.11
C VAL A 238 6.05 23.20 -14.49
N THR A 239 5.27 22.36 -15.16
CA THR A 239 3.91 22.72 -15.61
C THR A 239 2.87 22.54 -14.52
N ARG A 240 3.18 21.71 -13.51
CA ARG A 240 2.28 21.22 -12.44
C ARG A 240 1.20 20.27 -12.96
N GLN A 241 1.44 19.67 -14.11
CA GLN A 241 0.58 18.69 -14.75
C GLN A 241 0.67 17.33 -14.07
N ILE A 242 -0.42 16.58 -14.05
CA ILE A 242 -0.49 15.16 -13.71
C ILE A 242 -0.88 14.38 -14.96
N ASP A 243 -0.07 13.38 -15.27
CA ASP A 243 -0.35 12.37 -16.27
C ASP A 243 -0.51 11.02 -15.57
N VAL A 244 -1.38 10.18 -16.14
CA VAL A 244 -1.59 8.79 -15.71
C VAL A 244 -1.26 7.88 -16.88
N THR A 245 -0.55 6.78 -16.64
CA THR A 245 -0.36 5.71 -17.61
C THR A 245 -1.08 4.47 -17.08
N PRO A 246 -2.28 4.18 -17.58
CA PRO A 246 -3.06 3.07 -17.07
C PRO A 246 -2.37 1.72 -17.30
N SER A 247 -2.49 0.82 -16.33
CA SER A 247 -2.18 -0.59 -16.55
C SER A 247 -3.27 -1.23 -17.44
N THR A 248 -2.91 -2.27 -18.17
CA THR A 248 -3.86 -3.14 -18.88
C THR A 248 -3.78 -4.59 -18.42
N GLY A 249 -3.02 -4.84 -17.36
CA GLY A 249 -2.68 -6.17 -16.86
C GLY A 249 -1.52 -6.85 -17.59
N ILE A 250 -1.13 -6.32 -18.75
CA ILE A 250 -0.04 -6.88 -19.58
C ILE A 250 0.94 -5.83 -20.11
N ASN A 251 0.63 -4.55 -19.98
CA ASN A 251 1.48 -3.42 -20.34
C ASN A 251 0.99 -2.13 -19.65
N PHE A 252 1.79 -1.06 -19.76
CA PHE A 252 1.41 0.28 -19.35
C PHE A 252 1.13 1.16 -20.58
N GLY A 253 -0.15 1.34 -20.88
CA GLY A 253 -0.63 2.09 -22.03
C GLY A 253 -0.42 1.40 -23.40
N GLY A 254 -1.26 1.76 -24.37
CA GLY A 254 -1.32 1.15 -25.70
C GLY A 254 -0.36 1.70 -26.79
N GLY A 255 0.75 2.37 -26.44
CA GLY A 255 1.68 2.98 -27.41
C GLY A 255 2.85 3.80 -26.83
N ILE A 256 3.63 4.49 -27.67
CA ILE A 256 4.74 5.38 -27.24
C ILE A 256 4.17 6.52 -26.37
N GLY A 257 4.75 6.73 -25.19
CA GLY A 257 4.22 7.59 -24.15
C GLY A 257 3.23 6.82 -23.28
N GLY A 258 2.15 6.33 -23.89
CA GLY A 258 1.12 5.52 -23.22
C GLY A 258 0.30 6.26 -22.16
N TYR A 259 0.64 7.52 -21.86
CA TYR A 259 0.04 8.32 -20.82
C TYR A 259 -1.14 9.16 -21.32
N GLU A 260 -1.99 9.52 -20.37
CA GLU A 260 -3.15 10.38 -20.50
C GLU A 260 -2.97 11.60 -19.61
N VAL A 261 -3.33 12.77 -20.12
CA VAL A 261 -3.25 14.02 -19.33
C VAL A 261 -4.49 14.16 -18.46
N TRP A 262 -4.36 13.85 -17.17
CA TRP A 262 -5.49 13.84 -16.24
C TRP A 262 -5.70 15.17 -15.52
N ASN A 263 -4.63 15.96 -15.33
CA ASN A 263 -4.75 17.33 -14.83
C ASN A 263 -3.68 18.22 -15.46
N THR A 264 -4.06 19.22 -16.25
CA THR A 264 -3.10 20.09 -16.95
C THR A 264 -2.30 21.01 -16.01
N ASN A 265 -2.82 21.31 -14.81
CA ASN A 265 -2.17 22.16 -13.82
C ASN A 265 -2.89 22.06 -12.47
N THR A 266 -2.30 21.33 -11.54
CA THR A 266 -2.81 21.14 -10.17
C THR A 266 -2.68 22.37 -9.29
N GLY A 267 -1.86 23.35 -9.68
CA GLY A 267 -1.51 24.49 -8.83
C GLY A 267 -0.47 24.19 -7.73
N TYR A 268 -0.13 22.91 -7.49
CA TYR A 268 0.87 22.49 -6.50
C TYR A 268 2.28 22.88 -6.92
N ASN A 269 2.75 24.05 -6.46
CA ASN A 269 4.11 24.50 -6.72
C ASN A 269 5.11 23.66 -5.90
N PRO A 270 6.08 22.93 -6.51
CA PRO A 270 7.03 22.09 -5.79
C PRO A 270 7.93 22.84 -4.79
N SER A 271 8.03 24.17 -4.89
CA SER A 271 8.74 24.97 -3.87
C SER A 271 7.99 24.96 -2.52
N LEU A 272 6.66 24.83 -2.54
CA LEU A 272 5.80 24.85 -1.36
C LEU A 272 5.20 23.49 -1.06
N TRP A 273 4.85 22.73 -2.10
CA TRP A 273 4.07 21.49 -2.00
C TRP A 273 4.92 20.25 -2.25
N ILE A 274 4.56 19.16 -1.59
CA ILE A 274 5.01 17.78 -1.83
C ILE A 274 3.75 16.96 -2.14
N LEU A 275 3.78 16.15 -3.18
CA LEU A 275 2.76 15.11 -3.41
C LEU A 275 3.13 13.87 -2.59
N LEU A 276 2.14 13.31 -1.90
CA LEU A 276 2.25 12.06 -1.15
C LEU A 276 1.78 10.87 -2.02
N ALA A 277 1.87 9.65 -1.49
CA ALA A 277 1.27 8.47 -2.13
C ALA A 277 -0.24 8.70 -2.34
N PRO A 278 -0.79 8.33 -3.51
CA PRO A 278 -2.24 8.32 -3.72
C PRO A 278 -2.93 7.28 -2.83
N ALA A 279 -4.15 7.57 -2.38
CA ALA A 279 -4.98 6.64 -1.60
C ALA A 279 -6.45 7.05 -1.70
N ASP A 280 -7.39 6.12 -1.51
CA ASP A 280 -8.83 6.40 -1.52
C ASP A 280 -9.26 7.18 -0.26
N VAL A 281 -9.67 8.44 -0.40
CA VAL A 281 -10.08 9.28 0.74
C VAL A 281 -11.59 9.35 0.95
N ASP A 282 -12.39 8.97 -0.05
CA ASP A 282 -13.85 9.14 -0.03
C ASP A 282 -14.63 7.83 -0.18
N GLY A 283 -13.92 6.71 -0.09
CA GLY A 283 -14.44 5.35 -0.01
C GLY A 283 -15.04 4.88 -1.32
N ASP A 284 -14.65 5.49 -2.45
CA ASP A 284 -15.15 5.14 -3.79
C ASP A 284 -14.34 4.02 -4.47
N GLU A 285 -13.38 3.45 -3.75
CA GLU A 285 -12.41 2.44 -4.19
C GLU A 285 -11.43 2.93 -5.27
N ILE A 286 -11.28 4.26 -5.43
CA ILE A 286 -10.36 4.89 -6.37
C ILE A 286 -9.37 5.79 -5.62
N ALA A 287 -8.08 5.67 -5.92
CA ALA A 287 -7.06 6.46 -5.26
C ALA A 287 -7.07 7.94 -5.68
N ASP A 288 -6.97 8.82 -4.69
CA ASP A 288 -6.96 10.28 -4.82
C ASP A 288 -5.56 10.87 -4.64
N LEU A 289 -5.36 12.11 -5.13
CA LEU A 289 -4.09 12.80 -4.95
C LEU A 289 -4.03 13.61 -3.66
N PHE A 290 -2.99 13.36 -2.86
CA PHE A 290 -2.66 14.13 -1.67
C PHE A 290 -1.49 15.09 -1.92
N ALA A 291 -1.63 16.33 -1.44
CA ALA A 291 -0.58 17.34 -1.49
C ALA A 291 -0.40 18.03 -0.13
N TRP A 292 0.84 18.08 0.34
CA TRP A 292 1.22 18.74 1.58
C TRP A 292 2.05 20.01 1.33
N ASN A 293 1.70 21.10 2.01
CA ASN A 293 2.44 22.35 2.00
C ASN A 293 3.47 22.43 3.14
N LYS A 294 4.74 22.40 2.76
CA LYS A 294 5.92 22.44 3.66
C LYS A 294 6.02 23.69 4.53
N THR A 295 5.36 24.77 4.16
CA THR A 295 5.50 26.06 4.84
C THR A 295 4.47 26.23 5.96
N ASN A 296 3.23 25.81 5.72
CA ASN A 296 2.11 26.08 6.61
C ASN A 296 1.43 24.79 7.13
N GLY A 297 1.88 23.61 6.68
CA GLY A 297 1.34 22.33 7.13
C GLY A 297 -0.02 21.97 6.52
N GLN A 298 -0.51 22.73 5.52
CA GLN A 298 -1.77 22.46 4.85
C GLN A 298 -1.71 21.16 4.05
N ILE A 299 -2.81 20.42 4.05
CA ILE A 299 -3.02 19.24 3.20
C ILE A 299 -4.19 19.53 2.28
N ASN A 300 -4.02 19.20 1.00
CA ASN A 300 -5.07 19.27 0.01
C ASN A 300 -5.26 17.89 -0.60
N VAL A 301 -6.52 17.54 -0.87
CA VAL A 301 -6.88 16.32 -1.59
C VAL A 301 -7.54 16.69 -2.92
N THR A 302 -7.13 16.02 -3.99
CA THR A 302 -7.75 16.16 -5.31
C THR A 302 -8.36 14.82 -5.70
N LEU A 303 -9.69 14.76 -5.68
CA LEU A 303 -10.43 13.54 -5.98
C LEU A 303 -10.18 13.04 -7.40
N SER A 304 -10.04 11.73 -7.55
CA SER A 304 -10.16 11.04 -8.83
C SER A 304 -11.63 10.90 -9.23
N TYR A 305 -11.87 10.67 -10.51
CA TYR A 305 -13.20 10.34 -11.04
C TYR A 305 -13.13 9.17 -12.03
N GLY A 306 -12.04 8.42 -11.99
CA GLY A 306 -11.79 7.29 -12.91
C GLY A 306 -11.19 7.69 -14.27
N TYR A 307 -11.16 8.98 -14.60
CA TYR A 307 -10.66 9.48 -15.90
C TYR A 307 -9.97 10.85 -15.83
N ASN A 308 -9.99 11.50 -14.66
CA ASN A 308 -9.28 12.75 -14.38
C ASN A 308 -9.18 12.99 -12.87
N PHE A 309 -8.33 13.94 -12.49
CA PHE A 309 -8.28 14.47 -11.13
C PHE A 309 -8.96 15.85 -11.06
N GLY A 310 -9.94 16.02 -10.18
CA GLY A 310 -10.56 17.30 -9.84
C GLY A 310 -11.75 17.73 -10.72
N GLY A 311 -12.49 16.81 -11.33
CA GLY A 311 -13.89 17.07 -11.72
C GLY A 311 -14.11 18.16 -12.80
N GLY A 312 -13.22 18.25 -13.79
CA GLY A 312 -13.58 18.86 -15.10
C GLY A 312 -13.51 20.38 -15.24
N ARG A 313 -12.31 20.97 -15.16
CA ARG A 313 -11.78 22.01 -16.06
C ARG A 313 -10.35 22.34 -15.63
N ALA A 314 -9.51 22.79 -16.56
CA ALA A 314 -8.16 23.26 -16.26
C ALA A 314 -8.18 24.22 -15.05
N GLY A 315 -7.48 23.84 -13.97
CA GLY A 315 -7.39 24.65 -12.74
C GLY A 315 -8.47 24.39 -11.69
N SER A 316 -9.17 23.24 -11.72
CA SER A 316 -10.00 22.83 -10.59
C SER A 316 -9.20 22.83 -9.28
N ILE A 317 -9.74 23.52 -8.29
CA ILE A 317 -9.19 23.64 -6.94
C ILE A 317 -9.38 22.28 -6.25
N PRO A 318 -8.38 21.79 -5.50
CA PRO A 318 -8.52 20.59 -4.66
C PRO A 318 -9.78 20.68 -3.79
N VAL A 319 -10.52 19.59 -3.64
CA VAL A 319 -11.59 19.51 -2.64
C VAL A 319 -10.88 19.42 -1.28
N ILE A 320 -10.79 20.55 -0.59
CA ILE A 320 -10.14 20.62 0.72
C ILE A 320 -11.12 20.01 1.74
N VAL A 321 -10.97 18.72 2.00
CA VAL A 321 -11.79 18.00 2.99
C VAL A 321 -11.41 18.37 4.43
N ASN A 322 -10.19 18.86 4.68
CA ASN A 322 -9.81 19.40 6.00
C ASN A 322 -8.68 20.43 5.91
N SER A 323 -8.89 21.65 6.43
CA SER A 323 -7.89 22.73 6.43
C SER A 323 -7.41 23.08 7.84
N GLY A 324 -6.70 22.16 8.48
CA GLY A 324 -5.91 22.48 9.67
C GLY A 324 -4.55 23.04 9.26
N TYR A 325 -4.17 24.22 9.77
CA TYR A 325 -2.77 24.61 9.76
C TYR A 325 -2.07 23.84 10.89
N LEU A 326 -1.35 22.77 10.55
CA LEU A 326 -0.52 22.04 11.52
C LEU A 326 0.67 22.89 12.00
N CYS A 327 0.97 23.98 11.30
CA CYS A 327 2.09 24.87 11.57
C CYS A 327 1.62 26.29 11.86
N THR A 328 2.09 26.86 12.98
CA THR A 328 1.83 28.25 13.34
C THR A 328 2.53 29.19 12.35
N PRO A 329 1.83 30.17 11.75
CA PRO A 329 2.45 31.14 10.86
C PRO A 329 3.65 31.85 11.53
N GLY A 330 4.80 31.86 10.86
CA GLY A 330 6.03 32.49 11.37
C GLY A 330 6.98 31.56 12.15
N TYR A 331 6.62 30.29 12.35
CA TYR A 331 7.48 29.27 12.93
C TYR A 331 7.86 28.20 11.90
N ALA A 332 9.03 27.57 12.08
CA ALA A 332 9.46 26.48 11.20
C ALA A 332 8.52 25.27 11.34
N CYS A 333 8.04 24.78 10.20
CA CYS A 333 7.17 23.60 10.13
C CYS A 333 8.04 22.35 10.17
N ASN A 334 8.11 21.69 11.33
CA ASN A 334 8.97 20.51 11.56
C ASN A 334 8.21 19.18 11.47
N TRP A 335 6.99 19.21 10.93
CA TRP A 335 6.19 18.02 10.71
C TRP A 335 6.72 17.23 9.51
N LYS A 336 6.64 15.91 9.63
CA LYS A 336 6.85 14.91 8.58
C LYS A 336 5.51 14.26 8.30
N PHE A 337 5.28 13.94 7.04
CA PHE A 337 4.06 13.28 6.59
C PHE A 337 4.44 11.87 6.21
N LEU A 338 3.57 10.93 6.58
CA LEU A 338 3.63 9.54 6.17
C LEU A 338 2.60 9.33 5.07
N ASP A 339 2.65 8.18 4.42
CA ASP A 339 1.68 7.86 3.37
C ASP A 339 0.27 7.77 3.98
N PRO A 340 -0.77 8.24 3.27
CA PRO A 340 -2.15 8.04 3.70
C PRO A 340 -2.49 6.54 3.75
N ALA A 341 -3.29 6.13 4.75
CA ALA A 341 -3.70 4.75 4.93
C ALA A 341 -4.90 4.62 5.86
N ASP A 342 -5.75 3.62 5.65
CA ASP A 342 -6.88 3.30 6.53
C ASP A 342 -6.42 2.58 7.82
N VAL A 343 -5.97 3.34 8.82
CA VAL A 343 -5.44 2.77 10.07
C VAL A 343 -6.53 2.49 11.10
N ASN A 344 -7.78 2.85 10.78
CA ASN A 344 -8.92 2.72 11.68
C ASN A 344 -9.91 1.61 11.24
N GLY A 345 -9.82 1.17 9.98
CA GLY A 345 -10.61 0.10 9.36
C GLY A 345 -11.97 0.54 8.81
N ASP A 346 -12.17 1.82 8.52
CA ASP A 346 -13.41 2.40 8.01
C ASP A 346 -13.49 2.44 6.47
N SER A 347 -12.44 1.96 5.80
CA SER A 347 -12.25 1.97 4.34
C SER A 347 -11.89 3.33 3.74
N PHE A 348 -11.60 4.34 4.55
CA PHE A 348 -11.12 5.65 4.11
C PHE A 348 -9.65 5.83 4.49
N ALA A 349 -8.85 6.39 3.61
CA ALA A 349 -7.47 6.69 3.92
C ALA A 349 -7.38 7.80 4.98
N ASP A 350 -6.75 7.51 6.11
CA ASP A 350 -6.41 8.49 7.12
C ASP A 350 -5.13 9.26 6.76
N ILE A 351 -5.02 10.48 7.28
CA ILE A 351 -3.80 11.29 7.17
C ILE A 351 -2.92 11.05 8.39
N ILE A 352 -1.66 10.66 8.15
CA ILE A 352 -0.70 10.33 9.19
C ILE A 352 0.46 11.35 9.19
N VAL A 353 0.69 12.01 10.32
CA VAL A 353 1.71 13.06 10.49
C VAL A 353 2.56 12.85 11.72
N SER A 354 3.83 13.24 11.67
CA SER A 354 4.78 13.14 12.78
C SER A 354 5.51 14.45 13.03
N ASN A 355 5.65 14.87 14.29
CA ASN A 355 6.52 16.02 14.63
C ASN A 355 7.94 15.60 15.03
N GLY A 356 8.32 14.34 14.75
CA GLY A 356 9.58 13.74 15.16
C GLY A 356 9.61 13.21 16.60
N THR A 357 8.57 13.49 17.41
CA THR A 357 8.40 12.95 18.77
C THR A 357 7.08 12.23 18.98
N ARG A 358 6.12 12.39 18.06
CA ARG A 358 4.79 11.79 18.11
C ARG A 358 4.30 11.60 16.69
N VAL A 359 3.50 10.56 16.48
CA VAL A 359 2.69 10.35 15.28
C VAL A 359 1.25 10.68 15.63
N TYR A 360 0.53 11.28 14.69
CA TYR A 360 -0.84 11.73 14.78
C TYR A 360 -1.55 11.24 13.53
N VAL A 361 -2.79 10.80 13.71
CA VAL A 361 -3.67 10.34 12.64
C VAL A 361 -4.89 11.25 12.67
N THR A 362 -5.42 11.62 11.52
CA THR A 362 -6.73 12.27 11.40
C THR A 362 -7.55 11.52 10.38
N GLY A 363 -8.77 11.17 10.78
CA GLY A 363 -9.81 10.66 9.89
C GLY A 363 -10.22 11.72 8.86
N THR A 364 -10.70 11.24 7.72
CA THR A 364 -10.94 12.04 6.51
C THR A 364 -12.41 12.15 6.13
N ASP A 365 -13.33 11.46 6.81
CA ASP A 365 -14.76 11.47 6.48
C ASP A 365 -15.61 12.32 7.45
N SER A 366 -16.92 12.44 7.16
CA SER A 366 -17.87 13.22 7.98
C SER A 366 -18.52 12.42 9.12
N SER A 367 -18.28 11.12 9.17
CA SER A 367 -18.71 10.20 10.23
C SER A 367 -17.67 10.06 11.33
N ASP A 368 -16.42 10.40 11.02
CA ASP A 368 -15.32 10.66 11.91
C ASP A 368 -15.70 11.80 12.84
N THR A 369 -16.08 11.43 14.06
CA THR A 369 -16.14 12.36 15.17
C THR A 369 -14.73 12.85 15.46
N GLU A 370 -14.25 13.86 14.74
CA GLU A 370 -12.99 14.59 14.93
C GLU A 370 -12.03 13.80 15.83
N ILE A 371 -11.54 12.65 15.33
CA ILE A 371 -10.75 11.74 16.16
C ILE A 371 -9.36 12.37 16.27
N TRP A 372 -9.24 13.31 17.21
CA TRP A 372 -7.96 13.68 17.75
C TRP A 372 -7.43 12.44 18.46
N PHE A 373 -6.61 11.66 17.77
CA PHE A 373 -5.62 10.88 18.50
C PHE A 373 -4.72 11.89 19.19
N THR A 374 -5.08 12.22 20.44
CA THR A 374 -4.11 12.73 21.40
C THR A 374 -3.13 11.60 21.58
N ALA A 375 -2.07 11.63 20.78
CA ALA A 375 -0.99 10.66 20.78
C ALA A 375 -0.68 10.26 22.23
N THR A 376 -1.14 9.08 22.63
CA THR A 376 -0.47 8.34 23.67
C THR A 376 0.76 7.76 22.98
N GLU A 377 1.78 8.61 22.90
CA GLU A 377 3.19 8.23 22.90
C GLU A 377 3.68 7.18 21.89
N LEU A 378 3.13 7.10 20.67
CA LEU A 378 3.64 6.16 19.66
C LEU A 378 5.12 6.35 19.29
N TRP A 379 5.66 7.56 19.48
CA TRP A 379 7.09 7.87 19.23
C TRP A 379 7.75 8.60 20.41
N ASN A 380 7.46 8.19 21.65
CA ASN A 380 8.18 8.80 22.77
C ASN A 380 9.70 8.56 22.65
N LEU A 381 10.50 9.56 23.04
CA LEU A 381 11.94 9.45 23.31
C LEU A 381 12.28 8.34 24.32
N ASN A 382 11.28 7.76 24.99
CA ASN A 382 11.40 6.60 25.88
C ASN A 382 11.28 5.23 25.19
N THR A 383 10.96 5.15 23.90
CA THR A 383 10.88 3.87 23.14
C THR A 383 12.22 3.47 22.52
N GLY A 384 13.18 4.40 22.41
CA GLY A 384 14.49 4.15 21.76
C GLY A 384 14.48 4.30 20.23
N TYR A 385 13.37 4.75 19.64
CA TYR A 385 13.24 5.02 18.21
C TYR A 385 13.69 6.44 17.86
N THR A 386 14.86 6.56 17.24
CA THR A 386 15.35 7.84 16.69
C THR A 386 15.39 7.77 15.16
N PRO A 387 14.99 8.82 14.42
CA PRO A 387 15.04 8.82 12.95
C PRO A 387 16.44 8.59 12.35
N THR A 388 17.49 8.76 13.14
CA THR A 388 18.87 8.44 12.76
C THR A 388 19.19 6.95 12.83
N LYS A 389 18.32 6.14 13.46
CA LYS A 389 18.48 4.70 13.67
C LYS A 389 17.34 3.90 13.06
N TRP A 390 16.17 4.50 12.86
CA TRP A 390 14.99 3.83 12.37
C TRP A 390 14.41 4.53 11.14
N ILE A 391 13.96 3.71 10.19
CA ILE A 391 13.26 4.09 8.97
C ILE A 391 11.85 3.51 9.09
N LEU A 392 10.83 4.31 8.79
CA LEU A 392 9.48 3.78 8.60
C LEU A 392 9.38 3.20 7.19
N LEU A 393 8.91 1.96 7.10
CA LEU A 393 8.69 1.26 5.84
C LEU A 393 7.25 1.39 5.38
N ASP A 394 6.33 1.38 6.35
CA ASP A 394 4.89 1.57 6.17
C ASP A 394 4.30 2.24 7.41
#